data_AF-A0A371EL83-F1
#
_entry.id   AF-A0A371EL83-F1
#
_cell.length_a   1.000
_cell.length_b   1.000
_cell.length_c   1.000
_cell.angle_alpha   90.00
_cell.angle_beta   90.00
_cell.angle_gamma   90.00
#
_symmetry.space_group_name_H-M   'P 1'
#
loop_
_entity.id
_entity.type
_entity.pdbx_description
1 polymer ?
#
loop_
_entity_poly.entity_id
_entity_poly.type
_entity_poly.pdbx_seq_one_letter_code
_entity_poly.pdbx_strand_id
1 'polypeptide(L)'
;MAQERAQELQQQLEAIKEARGREAPTQEIMVEPFDGSQDSHAHLQAFQAQVYISGGDDRLSCKLFPGTLKGVAMQWMATLPPRTIQTFKDLADAFTS
;
A
#
# COMPACT_ATOMS: atom_id res chain seq x y z
N MET A 1 -7.22 8.74 43.93
CA MET A 1 -8.42 8.36 43.14
C MET A 1 -8.49 9.09 41.79
N ALA A 2 -8.58 10.43 41.72
CA ALA A 2 -8.71 11.13 40.43
C ALA A 2 -7.38 11.28 39.64
N GLN A 3 -6.29 11.62 40.33
CA GLN A 3 -4.97 11.80 39.70
C GLN A 3 -4.40 10.49 39.11
N GLU A 4 -4.65 9.37 39.79
CA GLU A 4 -4.21 8.04 39.37
C GLU A 4 -4.89 7.60 38.06
N ARG A 5 -6.19 7.88 37.91
CA ARG A 5 -6.92 7.63 36.65
C ARG A 5 -6.41 8.48 35.49
N ALA A 6 -6.00 9.72 35.75
CA ALA A 6 -5.40 10.58 34.73
C ALA A 6 -4.04 10.04 34.26
N GLN A 7 -3.22 9.57 35.21
CA GLN A 7 -1.92 8.97 34.90
C GLN A 7 -2.07 7.65 34.12
N GLU A 8 -3.06 6.83 34.49
CA GLU A 8 -3.37 5.59 33.78
C GLU A 8 -3.82 5.86 32.34
N LEU A 9 -4.72 6.84 32.13
CA LEU A 9 -5.14 7.25 30.79
C LEU A 9 -3.97 7.77 29.94
N GLN A 10 -3.04 8.52 30.55
CA GLN A 10 -1.86 9.01 29.86
C GLN A 10 -0.96 7.86 29.42
N GLN A 11 -0.74 6.87 30.28
CA GLN A 11 0.06 5.68 29.98
C GLN A 11 -0.59 4.81 28.89
N GLN A 12 -1.92 4.67 28.92
CA GLN A 12 -2.68 3.97 27.89
C GLN A 12 -2.59 4.68 26.53
N LEU A 13 -2.67 6.01 26.51
CA LEU A 13 -2.54 6.78 25.27
C LEU A 13 -1.13 6.66 24.67
N GLU A 14 -0.08 6.70 25.49
CA GLU A 14 1.29 6.47 25.01
C GLU A 14 1.48 5.03 24.54
N ALA A 15 0.92 4.03 25.23
CA ALA A 15 0.95 2.64 24.77
C ALA A 15 0.24 2.46 23.42
N ILE A 16 -0.88 3.16 23.19
CA ILE A 16 -1.60 3.17 21.91
C ILE A 16 -0.79 3.88 20.82
N LYS A 17 -0.11 5.00 21.16
CA LYS A 17 0.78 5.71 20.24
C LYS A 17 1.99 4.87 19.85
N GLU A 18 2.60 4.13 20.78
CA GLU A 18 3.70 3.20 20.51
C GLU A 18 3.23 1.99 19.68
N ALA A 19 2.04 1.47 19.96
CA ALA A 19 1.43 0.41 19.16
C ALA A 19 1.08 0.86 17.73
N ARG A 20 0.66 2.12 17.57
CA ARG A 20 0.38 2.75 16.26
C ARG A 20 1.63 3.28 15.56
N GLY A 21 2.69 3.60 16.32
CA GLY A 21 4.01 4.01 15.83
C GLY A 21 4.82 2.85 15.26
N ARG A 22 4.40 1.61 15.52
CA ARG A 22 4.67 0.47 14.63
C ARG A 22 3.71 0.48 13.44
N GLU A 23 3.68 1.57 12.69
CA GLU A 23 3.47 1.36 11.26
C GLU A 23 4.73 0.58 10.83
N ALA A 24 4.56 -0.73 10.60
CA ALA A 24 5.62 -1.56 10.06
C ALA A 24 6.29 -0.76 8.93
N PRO A 25 7.63 -0.74 8.83
CA PRO A 25 8.31 0.05 7.81
C PRO A 25 7.58 -0.21 6.50
N THR A 26 6.95 0.83 5.94
CA THR A 26 6.16 0.72 4.71
C THR A 26 7.01 -0.09 3.78
N GLN A 27 6.64 -1.35 3.53
CA GLN A 27 7.54 -2.29 2.85
C GLN A 27 7.96 -1.60 1.56
N GLU A 28 9.22 -1.18 1.50
CA GLU A 28 9.66 -0.25 0.47
C GLU A 28 9.73 -1.04 -0.82
N ILE A 29 8.70 -0.86 -1.65
CA ILE A 29 8.66 -1.47 -2.96
C ILE A 29 9.73 -0.77 -3.81
N MET A 30 10.75 -1.53 -4.15
CA MET A 30 11.93 -1.17 -4.93
C MET A 30 11.68 -1.61 -6.38
N VAL A 31 10.58 -1.11 -6.94
CA VAL A 31 10.24 -1.23 -8.35
C VAL A 31 10.45 0.14 -8.98
N GLU A 32 10.99 0.17 -10.20
CA GLU A 32 11.13 1.41 -10.95
C GLU A 32 9.76 2.10 -11.09
N PRO A 33 9.62 3.39 -10.73
CA PRO A 33 8.35 4.07 -10.81
C PRO A 33 7.80 4.13 -12.24
N PHE A 34 6.57 3.65 -12.44
CA PHE A 34 5.91 3.57 -13.73
C PHE A 34 5.22 4.87 -14.10
N ASP A 35 5.64 5.50 -15.20
CA ASP A 35 4.95 6.68 -15.75
C ASP A 35 3.98 6.38 -16.89
N GLY A 36 3.91 5.14 -17.39
CA GLY A 36 3.11 4.80 -18.57
C GLY A 36 3.90 4.69 -19.87
N SER A 37 5.21 4.95 -19.87
CA SER A 37 6.07 4.76 -21.05
C SER A 37 6.74 3.39 -21.12
N GLN A 38 6.86 2.69 -19.98
CA GLN A 38 7.45 1.36 -19.87
C GLN A 38 6.42 0.27 -20.25
N ASP A 39 6.89 -0.97 -20.38
CA ASP A 39 6.00 -2.13 -20.60
C ASP A 39 5.20 -2.46 -19.32
N SER A 40 3.86 -2.41 -19.41
CA SER A 40 2.97 -2.64 -18.27
C SER A 40 3.09 -4.06 -17.70
N HIS A 41 3.31 -5.08 -18.55
CA HIS A 41 3.42 -6.47 -18.09
C HIS A 41 4.72 -6.70 -17.31
N ALA A 42 5.83 -6.13 -17.78
CA ALA A 42 7.12 -6.17 -17.11
C ALA A 42 7.07 -5.46 -15.75
N HIS A 43 6.42 -4.30 -15.68
CA HIS A 43 6.20 -3.58 -14.41
C HIS A 43 5.40 -4.42 -13.42
N LEU A 44 4.28 -5.00 -13.87
CA LEU A 44 3.43 -5.86 -13.04
C LEU A 44 4.22 -7.08 -12.52
N GLN A 45 5.01 -7.73 -13.38
CA GLN A 45 5.82 -8.88 -13.00
C GLN A 45 6.91 -8.51 -11.97
N ALA A 46 7.60 -7.38 -12.16
CA ALA A 46 8.60 -6.90 -11.21
C ALA A 46 7.97 -6.60 -9.84
N PHE A 47 6.81 -5.96 -9.83
CA PHE A 47 6.03 -5.72 -8.61
C PHE A 47 5.63 -7.01 -7.90
N GLN A 48 5.04 -7.97 -8.61
CA GLN A 48 4.61 -9.25 -8.04
C GLN A 48 5.79 -10.03 -7.45
N ALA A 49 6.94 -10.05 -8.14
CA ALA A 49 8.15 -10.70 -7.63
C ALA A 49 8.59 -10.08 -6.29
N GLN A 50 8.56 -8.75 -6.17
CA GLN A 50 8.94 -8.09 -4.93
C GLN A 50 7.95 -8.31 -3.79
N VAL A 51 6.64 -8.26 -4.08
CA VAL A 51 5.63 -8.53 -3.06
C VAL A 51 5.73 -9.97 -2.56
N TYR A 52 5.98 -10.93 -3.46
CA TYR A 52 6.21 -12.32 -3.09
C TYR A 52 7.42 -12.48 -2.16
N ILE A 53 8.55 -11.84 -2.48
CA ILE A 53 9.76 -11.84 -1.62
C ILE A 53 9.46 -11.24 -0.24
N SER A 54 8.59 -10.23 -0.20
CA SER A 54 8.19 -9.53 1.04
C SER A 54 7.12 -10.27 1.84
N GLY A 55 6.65 -11.44 1.37
CA GLY A 55 5.59 -12.22 1.99
C GLY A 55 4.21 -11.56 1.94
N GLY A 56 3.99 -10.68 0.97
CA GLY A 56 2.73 -9.95 0.84
C GLY A 56 1.58 -10.78 0.26
N ASP A 57 0.36 -10.39 0.64
CA ASP A 57 -0.88 -10.96 0.13
C ASP A 57 -1.56 -10.04 -0.89
N ASP A 58 -2.70 -10.48 -1.41
CA ASP A 58 -3.50 -9.76 -2.41
C ASP A 58 -3.93 -8.35 -1.94
N ARG A 59 -4.28 -8.24 -0.65
CA ARG A 59 -4.69 -6.98 -0.03
C ARG A 59 -3.53 -6.02 0.12
N LEU A 60 -2.35 -6.52 0.49
CA LEU A 60 -1.13 -5.74 0.58
C LEU A 60 -0.68 -5.29 -0.81
N SER A 61 -0.79 -6.17 -1.80
CA SER A 61 -0.50 -5.88 -3.21
C SER A 61 -1.33 -4.69 -3.71
N CYS A 62 -2.66 -4.71 -3.51
CA CYS A 62 -3.54 -3.60 -3.87
C CYS A 62 -3.18 -2.28 -3.16
N LYS A 63 -2.71 -2.33 -1.91
CA LYS A 63 -2.33 -1.14 -1.14
C LYS A 63 -1.00 -0.54 -1.58
N LEU A 64 -0.04 -1.38 -1.97
CA LEU A 64 1.31 -0.96 -2.31
C LEU A 64 1.45 -0.55 -3.78
N PHE A 65 0.66 -1.14 -4.68
CA PHE A 65 0.74 -0.86 -6.11
C PHE A 65 0.65 0.64 -6.48
N PRO A 66 -0.27 1.45 -5.90
CA PRO A 66 -0.32 2.89 -6.19
C PRO A 66 1.01 3.61 -5.96
N GLY A 67 1.82 3.15 -4.98
CA GLY A 67 3.12 3.73 -4.66
C GLY A 67 4.18 3.52 -5.74
N THR A 68 3.93 2.64 -6.71
CA THR A 68 4.82 2.38 -7.84
C THR A 68 4.49 3.24 -9.07
N LEU A 69 3.41 4.00 -9.04
CA LEU A 69 2.96 4.81 -10.16
C LEU A 69 3.44 6.26 -10.00
N LYS A 70 3.72 6.92 -11.13
CA LYS A 70 4.00 8.36 -11.21
C LYS A 70 3.32 8.95 -12.44
N GLY A 71 3.28 10.28 -12.53
CA GLY A 71 2.81 10.98 -13.72
C GLY A 71 1.42 10.55 -14.19
N VAL A 72 1.27 10.26 -15.49
CA VAL A 72 -0.03 9.91 -16.10
C VAL A 72 -0.57 8.57 -15.60
N ALA A 73 0.30 7.61 -15.24
CA ALA A 73 -0.15 6.35 -14.67
C ALA A 73 -0.81 6.52 -13.29
N MET A 74 -0.30 7.44 -12.46
CA MET A 74 -0.96 7.76 -11.19
C MET A 74 -2.34 8.41 -11.42
N GLN A 75 -2.46 9.26 -12.46
CA GLN A 75 -3.74 9.88 -12.81
C GLN A 75 -4.76 8.84 -13.29
N TRP A 76 -4.34 7.85 -14.09
CA TRP A 76 -5.20 6.73 -14.50
C TRP A 76 -5.82 6.02 -13.29
N MET A 77 -5.04 5.77 -12.23
CA MET A 77 -5.58 5.09 -11.05
C MET A 77 -6.70 5.88 -10.36
N ALA A 78 -6.65 7.21 -10.44
CA ALA A 78 -7.69 8.09 -9.90
C ALA A 78 -8.96 8.17 -10.78
N THR A 79 -8.91 7.70 -12.03
CA THR A 79 -10.09 7.65 -12.92
C THR A 79 -10.91 6.37 -12.77
N LEU A 80 -10.36 5.36 -12.07
CA LEU A 80 -11.04 4.09 -11.84
C LEU A 80 -12.33 4.31 -11.02
N PRO A 81 -13.45 3.67 -11.40
CA PRO A 81 -14.66 3.76 -10.61
C PRO A 81 -14.47 3.17 -9.20
N PRO A 82 -15.20 3.71 -8.19
CA PRO A 82 -15.10 3.19 -6.84
C PRO A 82 -15.58 1.72 -6.79
N ARG A 83 -14.84 0.89 -6.03
CA ARG A 83 -15.10 -0.55 -5.85
C ARG A 83 -14.88 -1.42 -7.10
N THR A 84 -14.22 -0.91 -8.13
CA THR A 84 -13.83 -1.74 -9.29
C THR A 84 -12.66 -2.69 -8.99
N ILE A 85 -11.73 -2.27 -8.14
CA ILE A 85 -10.61 -3.12 -7.70
C ILE A 85 -10.97 -3.74 -6.34
N GLN A 86 -11.23 -5.04 -6.32
CA GLN A 86 -11.48 -5.82 -5.10
C GLN A 86 -10.34 -6.79 -4.79
N THR A 87 -9.65 -7.25 -5.83
CA THR A 87 -8.49 -8.14 -5.78
C THR A 87 -7.32 -7.57 -6.58
N PHE A 88 -6.10 -8.08 -6.35
CA PHE A 88 -4.96 -7.70 -7.18
C PHE A 88 -5.14 -8.15 -8.63
N LYS A 89 -5.89 -9.23 -8.87
CA LYS A 89 -6.26 -9.64 -10.22
C LYS A 89 -7.09 -8.56 -10.94
N ASP A 90 -8.09 -7.99 -10.28
CA ASP A 90 -8.90 -6.91 -10.88
C ASP A 90 -8.02 -5.69 -11.22
N LEU A 91 -7.06 -5.38 -10.35
CA LEU A 91 -6.08 -4.33 -10.58
C LEU A 91 -5.22 -4.63 -11.81
N ALA A 92 -4.65 -5.85 -11.88
CA ALA A 92 -3.78 -6.27 -12.97
C ALA A 92 -4.50 -6.24 -14.31
N ASP A 93 -5.73 -6.79 -14.36
CA ASP A 93 -6.56 -6.81 -15.56
C ASP A 93 -6.91 -5.39 -16.01
N ALA A 94 -7.17 -4.45 -15.10
CA ALA A 94 -7.42 -3.05 -15.44
C ALA A 94 -6.15 -2.32 -15.91
N PHE A 95 -4.99 -2.65 -15.36
CA PHE A 95 -3.71 -1.99 -15.64
C PHE A 95 -3.10 -2.38 -16.99
N THR A 96 -3.36 -3.60 -17.46
CA THR A 96 -2.85 -4.12 -18.75
C THR A 96 -3.85 -4.00 -19.90
N SER A 97 -5.04 -3.44 -19.63
CA SER A 97 -6.10 -3.21 -20.63
C SER A 97 -5.87 -2.00 -21.52
#